data_AF-A0A3S2PE69-F1
#
_entry.id   AF-A0A3S2PE69-F1
#
_cell.length_a   1.000
_cell.length_b   1.000
_cell.length_c   1.000
_cell.angle_alpha   90.00
_cell.angle_beta   90.00
_cell.angle_gamma   90.00
#
_symmetry.space_group_name_H-M   'P 1'
#
loop_
_entity.id
_entity.type
_entity.pdbx_description
1 polymer ?
#
loop_
_entity_poly.entity_id
_entity_poly.type
_entity_poly.pdbx_seq_one_letter_code
_entity_poly.pdbx_strand_id
1 'polypeptide(L)'
;MLLWIRPDEMSVHQFENMIRSFRLDSNPKQECDSERPQDAPWMISDQELEKNMAKSLRQIRLNEVLLDYSREAALIILTMPVGRREACPSTLYLAWLDILSRDLRPPVLLVRGNQESVLTFYCQ
;
A
#
# COMPACT_ATOMS: atom_id res chain seq x y z
N MET A 1 11.92 -14.43 -5.84
CA MET A 1 11.03 -15.36 -6.58
C MET A 1 9.61 -15.38 -6.03
N LEU A 2 9.40 -15.40 -4.70
CA LEU A 2 8.06 -15.49 -4.07
C LEU A 2 7.14 -14.25 -4.22
N LEU A 3 7.71 -13.05 -4.43
CA LEU A 3 6.94 -11.80 -4.58
C LEU A 3 6.25 -11.62 -5.94
N TRP A 4 6.53 -12.50 -6.91
CA TRP A 4 5.90 -12.48 -8.25
C TRP A 4 4.70 -13.43 -8.35
N ILE A 5 4.46 -14.21 -7.29
CA ILE A 5 3.30 -15.09 -7.18
C ILE A 5 2.08 -14.21 -6.89
N ARG A 6 0.95 -14.49 -7.54
CA ARG A 6 -0.30 -13.77 -7.28
C ARG A 6 -0.72 -13.98 -5.82
N PRO A 7 -1.14 -12.92 -5.11
CA PRO A 7 -1.67 -13.06 -3.76
C PRO A 7 -2.95 -13.90 -3.74
N ASP A 8 -3.29 -14.40 -2.55
CA ASP A 8 -4.51 -15.16 -2.34
C ASP A 8 -5.76 -14.30 -2.58
N GLU A 9 -6.83 -14.94 -3.09
CA GLU A 9 -8.07 -14.23 -3.43
C GLU A 9 -8.73 -13.63 -2.18
N MET A 10 -8.59 -14.27 -1.01
CA MET A 10 -9.13 -13.74 0.24
C MET A 10 -8.39 -12.46 0.65
N SER A 11 -7.06 -12.45 0.55
CA SER A 11 -6.24 -11.28 0.87
C SER A 11 -6.57 -10.10 -0.05
N VAL A 12 -6.78 -10.39 -1.35
CA VAL A 12 -7.22 -9.37 -2.32
C VAL A 12 -8.59 -8.83 -1.97
N HIS A 13 -9.56 -9.71 -1.65
CA HIS A 13 -10.90 -9.29 -1.29
C HIS A 13 -10.92 -8.45 -0.01
N GLN A 14 -10.11 -8.79 0.99
CA GLN A 14 -9.94 -7.98 2.21
C GLN A 14 -9.42 -6.58 1.89
N PHE A 15 -8.42 -6.47 1.01
CA PHE A 15 -7.93 -5.17 0.56
C PHE A 15 -9.02 -4.37 -0.17
N GLU A 16 -9.76 -4.98 -1.08
CA GLU A 16 -10.86 -4.32 -1.79
C GLU A 16 -11.92 -3.80 -0.83
N ASN A 17 -12.27 -4.57 0.19
CA ASN A 17 -13.20 -4.15 1.24
C ASN A 17 -12.66 -2.98 2.08
N MET A 18 -11.35 -2.97 2.37
CA MET A 18 -10.70 -1.88 3.12
C MET A 18 -10.77 -0.54 2.38
N ILE A 19 -10.52 -0.55 1.07
CA ILE A 19 -10.51 0.70 0.27
C ILE A 19 -11.91 1.10 -0.22
N ARG A 20 -12.91 0.23 -0.05
CA ARG A 20 -14.27 0.39 -0.60
C ARG A 20 -14.93 1.72 -0.22
N SER A 21 -14.79 2.14 1.03
CA SER A 21 -15.36 3.40 1.53
C SER A 21 -14.72 4.66 0.95
N PHE A 22 -13.58 4.52 0.26
CA PHE A 22 -12.81 5.62 -0.29
C PHE A 22 -12.81 5.63 -1.81
N ARG A 23 -13.56 4.73 -2.48
CA ARG A 23 -13.68 4.72 -3.94
C ARG A 23 -14.67 5.78 -4.39
N LEU A 24 -14.36 6.47 -5.47
CA LEU A 24 -15.31 7.38 -6.13
C LEU A 24 -16.43 6.54 -6.76
N ASP A 25 -17.67 6.82 -6.37
CA ASP A 25 -18.83 6.25 -7.03
C ASP A 25 -18.95 6.87 -8.42
N SER A 26 -18.66 6.09 -9.45
CA SER A 26 -18.91 6.42 -10.86
C SER A 26 -20.43 6.41 -11.13
N ASN A 27 -21.22 7.23 -10.44
CA ASN A 27 -22.66 7.30 -10.65
C ASN A 27 -22.96 8.34 -11.75
N PRO A 28 -23.41 7.95 -12.96
CA PRO A 28 -23.57 8.86 -14.10
C PRO A 28 -24.77 9.83 -13.98
N LYS A 29 -25.44 9.91 -12.82
CA LYS A 29 -26.65 10.72 -12.62
C LYS A 29 -26.39 12.08 -11.97
N GLN A 30 -25.14 12.47 -11.76
CA GLN A 30 -24.80 13.73 -11.10
C GLN A 30 -24.18 14.74 -12.09
N GLU A 31 -24.83 14.90 -13.25
CA GLU A 31 -24.68 16.08 -14.11
C GLU A 31 -25.53 17.24 -13.52
N CYS A 32 -25.22 17.76 -12.32
CA CYS A 32 -25.80 19.04 -11.91
C CYS A 32 -25.09 19.84 -10.81
N ASP A 33 -23.98 19.39 -10.24
CA ASP A 33 -23.14 20.31 -9.46
C ASP A 33 -21.67 19.88 -9.60
N SER A 34 -20.94 20.68 -10.37
CA SER A 34 -19.52 20.46 -10.65
C SER A 34 -18.69 20.95 -9.47
N GLU A 35 -18.73 20.24 -8.35
CA GLU A 35 -17.70 20.34 -7.34
C GLU A 35 -16.51 19.48 -7.78
N ARG A 36 -15.42 20.17 -8.07
CA ARG A 36 -14.19 19.65 -8.69
C ARG A 36 -13.58 18.58 -7.78
N PRO A 37 -12.59 17.80 -8.27
CA PRO A 37 -11.75 16.91 -7.43
C PRO A 37 -10.97 17.60 -6.28
N GLN A 38 -11.30 18.84 -5.91
CA GLN A 38 -10.70 19.60 -4.80
C GLN A 38 -11.35 19.29 -3.45
N ASP A 39 -12.60 18.82 -3.40
CA ASP A 39 -13.35 18.70 -2.15
C ASP A 39 -13.11 17.38 -1.40
N ALA A 40 -12.50 16.37 -2.06
CA ALA A 40 -12.18 15.09 -1.41
C ALA A 40 -10.87 14.43 -1.94
N PRO A 41 -9.68 15.00 -1.68
CA PRO A 41 -8.38 14.48 -2.15
C PRO A 41 -8.01 13.10 -1.61
N TRP A 42 -8.76 12.58 -0.63
CA TRP A 42 -8.58 11.23 -0.06
C TRP A 42 -9.33 10.15 -0.84
N MET A 43 -10.16 10.50 -1.82
CA MET A 43 -10.87 9.51 -2.61
C MET A 43 -9.99 8.91 -3.71
N ILE A 44 -10.30 7.68 -4.09
CA ILE A 44 -9.54 6.88 -5.04
C ILE A 44 -10.42 6.69 -6.28
N SER A 45 -9.97 7.21 -7.42
CA SER A 45 -10.61 6.94 -8.71
C SER A 45 -10.25 5.53 -9.22
N ASP A 46 -11.10 4.95 -10.06
CA ASP A 46 -10.83 3.65 -10.68
C ASP A 46 -9.55 3.68 -11.51
N GLN A 47 -9.26 4.81 -12.18
CA GLN A 47 -8.04 4.98 -12.96
C GLN A 47 -6.78 4.98 -12.08
N GLU A 48 -6.81 5.63 -10.91
CA GLU A 48 -5.69 5.62 -9.96
C GLU A 48 -5.48 4.24 -9.36
N LEU A 49 -6.57 3.53 -9.06
CA LEU A 49 -6.50 2.16 -8.53
C LEU A 49 -5.89 1.22 -9.56
N GLU A 50 -6.33 1.28 -10.82
CA GLU A 50 -5.80 0.45 -11.92
C GLU A 50 -4.31 0.70 -12.15
N LYS A 51 -3.89 1.98 -12.24
CA LYS A 51 -2.47 2.38 -12.37
C LYS A 51 -1.58 1.84 -11.26
N ASN A 52 -2.13 1.69 -10.06
CA ASN A 52 -1.41 1.27 -8.87
C ASN A 52 -1.65 -0.20 -8.48
N MET A 53 -2.46 -0.94 -9.24
CA MET A 53 -2.89 -2.30 -8.89
C MET A 53 -1.70 -3.26 -8.73
N ALA A 54 -0.71 -3.19 -9.62
CA ALA A 54 0.49 -4.02 -9.51
C ALA A 54 1.27 -3.75 -8.21
N LYS A 55 1.29 -2.51 -7.71
CA LYS A 55 1.91 -2.17 -6.43
C LYS A 55 1.08 -2.68 -5.26
N SER A 56 -0.23 -2.51 -5.32
CA SER A 56 -1.17 -3.02 -4.30
C SER A 56 -1.01 -4.53 -4.12
N LEU A 57 -1.06 -5.30 -5.21
CA LEU A 57 -0.88 -6.75 -5.19
C LEU A 57 0.48 -7.16 -4.61
N ARG A 58 1.53 -6.39 -4.87
CA ARG A 58 2.85 -6.63 -4.29
C ARG A 58 2.88 -6.41 -2.77
N GLN A 59 2.16 -5.41 -2.26
CA GLN A 59 2.09 -5.19 -0.80
C GLN A 59 1.29 -6.30 -0.11
N ILE A 60 0.18 -6.72 -0.71
CA ILE A 60 -0.62 -7.85 -0.23
C ILE A 60 0.24 -9.12 -0.18
N ARG A 61 0.94 -9.42 -1.28
CA ARG A 61 1.82 -10.60 -1.35
C ARG A 61 2.97 -10.52 -0.35
N LEU A 62 3.50 -9.32 -0.10
CA LEU A 62 4.55 -9.13 0.90
C LEU A 62 4.01 -9.43 2.32
N ASN A 63 2.80 -8.99 2.66
CA ASN A 63 2.19 -9.31 3.95
C ASN A 63 2.00 -10.83 4.14
N GLU A 64 1.52 -11.56 3.13
CA GLU A 64 1.42 -13.03 3.18
C GLU A 64 2.78 -13.69 3.49
N VAL A 65 3.85 -13.26 2.80
CA VAL A 65 5.20 -13.77 3.04
C VAL A 65 5.68 -13.42 4.45
N LEU A 66 5.33 -12.25 5.00
CA LEU A 66 5.68 -11.89 6.37
C LEU A 66 4.95 -12.76 7.40
N LEU A 67 3.69 -13.07 7.14
CA LEU A 67 2.91 -13.99 7.98
C LEU A 67 3.45 -15.41 7.94
N ASP A 68 3.92 -15.88 6.78
CA ASP A 68 4.48 -17.23 6.62
C ASP A 68 5.85 -17.39 7.29
N TYR A 69 6.73 -16.39 7.12
CA TYR A 69 8.16 -16.55 7.45
C TYR A 69 8.64 -15.71 8.64
N SER A 70 7.90 -14.68 9.05
CA SER A 70 8.34 -13.71 10.07
C SER A 70 7.38 -13.57 11.25
N ARG A 71 6.44 -14.52 11.42
CA ARG A 71 5.42 -14.48 12.48
C ARG A 71 5.98 -14.44 13.90
N GLU A 72 7.13 -15.08 14.12
CA GLU A 72 7.79 -15.19 15.43
C GLU A 72 9.03 -14.30 15.55
N ALA A 73 9.24 -13.38 14.61
CA ALA A 73 10.35 -12.44 14.70
C ALA A 73 10.24 -11.55 15.94
N ALA A 74 11.36 -11.05 16.46
CA ALA A 74 11.35 -10.04 17.52
C ALA A 74 11.02 -8.64 16.99
N LEU A 75 11.41 -8.35 15.75
CA LEU A 75 11.22 -7.09 15.05
C LEU A 75 11.28 -7.35 13.53
N ILE A 76 10.41 -6.70 12.77
CA ILE A 76 10.43 -6.76 11.31
C ILE A 76 10.83 -5.38 10.76
N ILE A 77 11.93 -5.32 10.02
CA ILE A 77 12.39 -4.10 9.35
C ILE A 77 12.09 -4.24 7.85
N LEU A 78 11.26 -3.35 7.31
CA LEU A 78 10.89 -3.35 5.90
C LEU A 78 11.26 -2.04 5.24
N THR A 79 11.61 -2.12 3.97
CA THR A 79 11.71 -0.92 3.13
C THR A 79 10.32 -0.35 2.92
N MET A 80 10.12 0.91 3.32
CA MET A 80 8.85 1.61 3.15
C MET A 80 8.51 1.74 1.66
N PRO A 81 7.28 1.40 1.23
CA PRO A 81 6.87 1.61 -0.15
C PRO A 81 6.86 3.11 -0.49
N VAL A 82 7.14 3.43 -1.76
CA VAL A 82 7.16 4.81 -2.24
C VAL A 82 5.95 5.09 -3.13
N GLY A 83 5.02 5.87 -2.60
CA GLY A 83 3.98 6.55 -3.39
C GLY A 83 4.53 7.86 -3.94
N ARG A 84 4.51 8.07 -5.26
CA ARG A 84 4.75 9.40 -5.85
C ARG A 84 3.46 10.21 -5.70
N ARG A 85 3.53 11.42 -5.16
CA ARG A 85 2.36 12.25 -4.79
C ARG A 85 1.35 12.45 -5.93
N GLU A 86 1.83 12.60 -7.17
CA GLU A 86 0.98 12.80 -8.34
C GLU A 86 0.38 11.50 -8.91
N ALA A 87 0.93 10.35 -8.51
CA ALA A 87 0.59 9.07 -9.10
C ALA A 87 -0.15 8.13 -8.13
N CYS A 88 -0.17 8.43 -6.84
CA CYS A 88 -0.80 7.59 -5.82
C CYS A 88 -1.58 8.46 -4.82
N PRO A 89 -2.91 8.26 -4.71
CA PRO A 89 -3.71 8.98 -3.72
C PRO A 89 -3.28 8.59 -2.30
N SER A 90 -3.36 9.55 -1.36
CA SER A 90 -2.86 9.38 0.01
C SER A 90 -3.51 8.20 0.72
N THR A 91 -4.80 7.98 0.50
CA THR A 91 -5.55 6.88 1.13
C THR A 91 -5.12 5.52 0.64
N LEU A 92 -4.84 5.39 -0.66
CA LEU A 92 -4.29 4.15 -1.23
C LEU A 92 -2.89 3.87 -0.66
N TYR A 93 -2.08 4.92 -0.51
CA TYR A 93 -0.77 4.79 0.13
C TYR A 93 -0.89 4.34 1.59
N LEU A 94 -1.80 4.92 2.37
CA LEU A 94 -2.03 4.51 3.75
C LEU A 94 -2.56 3.07 3.85
N ALA A 95 -3.45 2.66 2.94
CA ALA A 95 -3.95 1.29 2.87
C ALA A 95 -2.80 0.29 2.61
N TRP A 96 -1.80 0.67 1.80
CA TRP A 96 -0.60 -0.16 1.64
C TRP A 96 0.21 -0.32 2.91
N LEU A 97 0.39 0.77 3.67
CA LEU A 97 1.12 0.72 4.93
C LEU A 97 0.38 -0.17 5.94
N ASP A 98 -0.95 -0.04 6.00
CA ASP A 98 -1.80 -0.85 6.88
C ASP A 98 -1.69 -2.34 6.55
N ILE A 99 -1.80 -2.72 5.26
CA ILE A 99 -1.62 -4.11 4.82
C ILE A 99 -0.26 -4.66 5.25
N LEU A 100 0.82 -3.89 5.10
CA LEU A 100 2.17 -4.39 5.42
C LEU A 100 2.35 -4.73 6.90
N SER A 101 1.63 -4.05 7.80
CA SER A 101 1.66 -4.29 9.25
C SER A 101 0.54 -5.20 9.77
N ARG A 102 -0.39 -5.60 8.91
CA ARG A 102 -1.61 -6.31 9.32
C ARG A 102 -1.32 -7.72 9.82
N ASP A 103 -1.97 -8.08 10.93
CA ASP A 103 -1.96 -9.41 11.57
C ASP A 103 -0.56 -9.94 11.95
N LEU A 104 0.42 -9.04 12.04
CA LEU A 104 1.76 -9.35 12.52
C LEU A 104 1.82 -9.17 14.04
N ARG A 105 2.25 -10.22 14.74
CA ARG A 105 2.56 -10.17 16.17
C ARG A 105 3.79 -9.28 16.49
N PRO A 106 4.88 -9.31 15.68
CA PRO A 106 6.06 -8.49 15.96
C PRO A 106 5.85 -7.01 15.61
N PRO A 107 6.56 -6.08 16.27
CA PRO A 107 6.61 -4.70 15.82
C PRO A 107 7.20 -4.60 14.41
N VAL A 108 6.63 -3.72 13.58
CA VAL A 108 7.08 -3.46 12.21
C VAL A 108 7.65 -2.05 12.11
N LEU A 109 8.90 -1.95 11.64
CA LEU A 109 9.57 -0.69 11.36
C LEU A 109 9.72 -0.50 9.85
N LEU A 110 9.02 0.48 9.31
CA LEU A 110 9.14 0.88 7.91
C LEU A 110 10.23 1.94 7.75
N VAL A 111 11.31 1.60 7.04
CA VAL A 111 12.49 2.48 6.87
C VAL A 111 12.61 2.91 5.41
N ARG A 112 12.99 4.17 5.20
CA ARG A 112 13.34 4.71 3.88
C ARG A 112 14.61 5.54 3.98
N GLY A 113 15.59 5.25 3.12
CA GLY A 113 16.79 6.06 2.98
C GLY A 113 16.56 7.31 2.13
N ASN A 114 17.44 8.30 2.29
CA ASN A 114 17.47 9.52 1.47
C ASN A 114 17.91 9.25 0.01
N GLN A 115 18.48 8.08 -0.28
CA GLN A 115 19.18 7.71 -1.52
C GLN A 115 20.66 8.17 -1.61
N GLU A 116 21.19 8.77 -0.55
CA GLU A 116 22.63 9.00 -0.35
C GLU A 116 23.40 7.74 0.10
N SER A 117 24.71 7.71 -0.19
CA SER A 117 25.57 6.59 0.19
C SER A 117 25.76 6.52 1.70
N VAL A 118 25.34 5.41 2.29
CA VAL A 118 25.51 5.10 3.72
C VAL A 118 26.69 4.16 3.99
N LEU A 119 27.32 3.62 2.94
CA LEU A 119 28.52 2.79 3.08
C LEU A 119 29.72 3.70 3.36
N THR A 120 29.90 4.04 4.63
CA THR A 120 31.18 4.50 5.15
C THR A 120 31.83 3.28 5.82
N PHE A 121 33.12 3.04 5.54
CA PHE A 121 33.85 1.97 6.20
C PHE A 121 33.81 2.26 7.71
N TYR A 122 33.28 1.31 8.49
CA TYR A 122 33.42 1.39 9.94
C TYR A 122 34.91 1.40 10.29
N CYS A 123 35.35 2.34 11.11
CA CYS A 123 36.67 2.27 11.73
C CYS A 123 36.76 0.96 12.52
N GLN A 124 37.75 0.12 12.17
CA GLN A 124 38.18 -1.00 13.01
C GLN A 124 38.81 -0.51 14.31
#